data_AF-A0A0V1P2F8-F1
#
_entry.id   AF-A0A0V1P2F8-F1
#
_cell.length_a   1.000
_cell.length_b   1.000
_cell.length_c   1.000
_cell.angle_alpha   90.00
_cell.angle_beta   90.00
_cell.angle_gamma   90.00
#
_symmetry.space_group_name_H-M   'P 1'
#
loop_
_entity.id
_entity.type
_entity.pdbx_description
1 polymer ?
#
loop_
_entity_poly.entity_id
_entity_poly.type
_entity_poly.pdbx_seq_one_letter_code
_entity_poly.pdbx_strand_id
1 'polypeptide(L)'
;MKTFRVCAFIEIYNRSRHPRYVLKFKMLAGIFDVLVQIGRVIYIARGRERGKLAVIVNVVDGNRALVDGPGLKRQMINFKNMLLTKMTLKITHYDKTKAIIAAWEKANINELWSKTKLAQSRRRRALRAKMSDFDRFKLMKAKQAVIVSLYLLFYFIVEFSRFQRNRILKREFERVKILHKRAEKKAKQSRINCLECCKELLEFDFTREILVRVKKEFFCIERLSKPVEMLTKAEGRASLLHILKKLRQLQNSAAYQEAESQCGNDMLKRVQLIYPLVIRAEMNAVTDYGFAASYAGLSEYMHEIYVLSGEDKEVERLMSEVRSMIFPELPLPDATAALPL
;
A
#
# COMPACT_ATOMS: atom_id res chain seq x y z
N MET A 1 -27.41 15.47 -47.87
CA MET A 1 -25.97 15.24 -47.63
C MET A 1 -25.56 15.87 -46.30
N LYS A 2 -24.64 15.20 -45.57
CA LYS A 2 -23.81 15.64 -44.43
C LYS A 2 -23.54 17.16 -44.39
N THR A 3 -23.37 17.93 -43.29
CA THR A 3 -23.03 17.67 -41.89
C THR A 3 -23.10 19.00 -41.10
N PHE A 4 -23.27 18.86 -39.78
CA PHE A 4 -23.32 19.84 -38.67
C PHE A 4 -22.14 20.83 -38.54
N ARG A 5 -22.41 22.05 -38.04
CA ARG A 5 -22.22 22.45 -36.61
C ARG A 5 -22.48 23.95 -36.43
N VAL A 6 -23.44 24.31 -35.57
CA VAL A 6 -23.61 25.68 -35.06
C VAL A 6 -23.91 25.61 -33.56
N CYS A 7 -23.27 26.51 -32.82
CA CYS A 7 -23.67 27.28 -31.63
C CYS A 7 -25.07 26.97 -31.03
N ALA A 8 -25.39 27.19 -29.77
CA ALA A 8 -24.78 27.75 -28.57
C ALA A 8 -25.86 27.60 -27.47
N PHE A 9 -25.59 28.14 -26.28
CA PHE A 9 -26.59 28.70 -25.35
C PHE A 9 -27.53 27.69 -24.65
N ILE A 10 -27.34 27.47 -23.35
CA ILE A 10 -27.97 28.20 -22.22
C ILE A 10 -29.30 27.57 -21.80
N GLU A 11 -29.31 27.27 -20.49
CA GLU A 11 -30.43 27.20 -19.56
C GLU A 11 -31.32 25.97 -19.39
N ILE A 12 -31.37 25.63 -18.10
CA ILE A 12 -32.54 25.32 -17.27
C ILE A 12 -33.14 23.92 -17.40
N TYR A 13 -33.14 23.27 -16.24
CA TYR A 13 -33.98 22.15 -15.84
C TYR A 13 -35.33 22.16 -16.56
N ASN A 14 -35.60 21.10 -17.33
CA ASN A 14 -36.97 20.62 -17.42
C ASN A 14 -37.07 19.10 -17.50
N ARG A 15 -38.05 18.66 -16.73
CA ARG A 15 -38.57 17.33 -16.49
C ARG A 15 -38.92 16.61 -17.81
N SER A 16 -38.77 15.29 -17.81
CA SER A 16 -39.52 14.36 -18.68
C SER A 16 -39.14 14.34 -20.17
N ARG A 17 -38.29 13.38 -20.55
CA ARG A 17 -38.55 12.36 -21.59
C ARG A 17 -37.31 11.47 -21.74
N HIS A 18 -37.49 10.21 -21.34
CA HIS A 18 -36.49 9.15 -21.40
C HIS A 18 -35.82 9.02 -22.77
N PRO A 19 -34.48 8.98 -22.87
CA PRO A 19 -33.84 8.30 -23.98
C PRO A 19 -34.13 6.81 -23.82
N ARG A 20 -34.61 6.17 -24.90
CA ARG A 20 -34.74 4.72 -25.01
C ARG A 20 -33.37 4.06 -24.90
N TYR A 21 -32.85 3.97 -23.68
CA TYR A 21 -31.89 2.94 -23.35
C TYR A 21 -32.68 1.64 -23.42
N VAL A 22 -32.22 0.72 -24.26
CA VAL A 22 -32.59 -0.69 -24.15
C VAL A 22 -32.26 -1.05 -22.72
N LEU A 23 -33.28 -1.00 -21.86
CA LEU A 23 -33.23 -1.55 -20.52
C LEU A 23 -32.83 -2.99 -20.76
N LYS A 24 -31.56 -3.30 -20.48
CA LYS A 24 -31.18 -4.66 -20.14
C LYS A 24 -32.18 -5.03 -19.06
N PHE A 25 -33.21 -5.79 -19.44
CA PHE A 25 -34.10 -6.48 -18.54
C PHE A 25 -33.18 -7.37 -17.74
N LYS A 26 -32.67 -6.84 -16.63
CA LYS A 26 -32.20 -7.62 -15.50
C LYS A 26 -33.49 -8.27 -15.05
N MET A 27 -33.80 -9.44 -15.61
CA MET A 27 -34.84 -10.31 -15.08
C MET A 27 -34.71 -10.25 -13.58
N LEU A 28 -35.82 -9.99 -12.90
CA LEU A 28 -35.95 -9.93 -11.45
C LEU A 28 -35.27 -11.18 -10.88
N ALA A 29 -33.98 -11.05 -10.58
CA ALA A 29 -33.24 -12.04 -9.85
C ALA A 29 -33.97 -12.13 -8.52
N GLY A 30 -34.50 -13.31 -8.20
CA GLY A 30 -35.21 -13.54 -6.95
C GLY A 30 -34.44 -12.96 -5.77
N ILE A 31 -35.16 -12.55 -4.74
CA ILE A 31 -34.67 -11.83 -3.54
C ILE A 31 -33.46 -12.50 -2.87
N PHE A 32 -33.12 -13.74 -3.23
CA PHE A 32 -32.01 -14.52 -2.68
C PHE A 32 -30.94 -14.85 -3.75
N ASP A 33 -29.73 -14.33 -3.56
CA ASP A 33 -28.56 -14.63 -4.41
C ASP A 33 -27.98 -16.04 -4.17
N VAL A 34 -28.27 -16.65 -3.02
CA VAL A 34 -27.68 -17.92 -2.58
C VAL A 34 -28.76 -18.83 -2.00
N LEU A 35 -28.97 -19.97 -2.66
CA LEU A 35 -30.00 -20.95 -2.31
C LEU A 35 -29.39 -22.21 -1.70
N VAL A 36 -30.16 -22.87 -0.83
CA VAL A 36 -29.84 -24.22 -0.34
C VAL A 36 -30.04 -25.19 -1.50
N GLN A 37 -28.98 -25.89 -1.90
CA GLN A 37 -29.01 -26.90 -2.95
C GLN A 37 -27.96 -27.98 -2.67
N ILE A 38 -28.19 -29.16 -3.22
CA ILE A 38 -27.23 -30.27 -3.17
C ILE A 38 -25.93 -29.83 -3.87
N GLY A 39 -24.79 -30.18 -3.27
CA GLY A 39 -23.46 -29.83 -3.77
C GLY A 39 -22.97 -28.44 -3.38
N ARG A 40 -23.78 -27.60 -2.73
CA ARG A 40 -23.30 -26.28 -2.30
C ARG A 40 -22.30 -26.40 -1.16
N VAL A 41 -21.19 -25.67 -1.30
CA VAL A 41 -20.17 -25.56 -0.25
C VAL A 41 -20.67 -24.61 0.83
N ILE A 42 -20.54 -25.05 2.06
CA ILE A 42 -20.94 -24.34 3.27
C ILE A 42 -19.76 -24.17 4.20
N TYR A 43 -19.85 -23.16 5.05
CA TYR A 43 -18.91 -22.91 6.13
C TYR A 43 -19.62 -23.10 7.47
N ILE A 44 -19.07 -23.93 8.35
CA ILE A 44 -19.66 -24.18 9.66
C ILE A 44 -19.28 -23.02 10.60
N ALA A 45 -20.26 -22.20 10.97
CA ALA A 45 -20.03 -20.99 11.76
C ALA A 45 -20.12 -21.21 13.27
N ARG A 46 -20.90 -22.21 13.71
CA ARG A 46 -21.17 -22.56 15.12
C ARG A 46 -21.15 -24.08 15.29
N GLY A 47 -20.87 -24.55 16.50
CA GLY A 47 -20.79 -25.97 16.84
C GLY A 47 -19.37 -26.46 17.12
N ARG A 48 -19.21 -27.77 17.34
CA ARG A 48 -17.92 -28.42 17.64
C ARG A 48 -16.95 -28.31 16.46
N GLU A 49 -17.47 -28.46 15.26
CA GLU A 49 -16.72 -28.45 13.99
C GLU A 49 -16.62 -27.05 13.36
N ARG A 50 -16.58 -25.99 14.18
CA ARG A 50 -16.55 -24.60 13.73
C ARG A 50 -15.29 -24.29 12.94
N GLY A 51 -15.43 -23.56 11.84
CA GLY A 51 -14.31 -23.13 11.00
C GLY A 51 -14.07 -24.02 9.78
N LYS A 52 -14.64 -25.22 9.77
CA LYS A 52 -14.47 -26.17 8.68
C LYS A 52 -15.42 -25.86 7.52
N LEU A 53 -14.98 -26.23 6.33
CA LEU A 53 -15.79 -26.22 5.12
C LEU A 53 -16.41 -27.60 4.91
N ALA A 54 -17.60 -27.60 4.33
CA ALA A 54 -18.30 -28.83 4.01
C ALA A 54 -19.22 -28.63 2.81
N VAL A 55 -19.86 -29.70 2.35
CA VAL A 55 -20.83 -29.69 1.25
C VAL A 55 -22.15 -30.29 1.73
N ILE A 56 -23.25 -29.71 1.26
CA ILE A 56 -24.59 -30.26 1.46
C ILE A 56 -24.77 -31.46 0.53
N VAL A 57 -24.95 -32.65 1.11
CA VAL A 57 -25.19 -33.90 0.37
C VAL A 57 -26.68 -34.13 0.18
N ASN A 58 -27.46 -33.90 1.23
CA ASN A 58 -28.92 -33.99 1.19
C ASN A 58 -29.56 -32.96 2.12
N VAL A 59 -30.76 -32.50 1.78
CA VAL A 59 -31.65 -31.77 2.69
C VAL A 59 -32.59 -32.80 3.32
N VAL A 60 -32.50 -32.97 4.64
CA VAL A 60 -33.32 -33.95 5.36
C VAL A 60 -34.69 -33.33 5.66
N ASP A 61 -34.67 -32.17 6.31
CA ASP A 61 -35.86 -31.41 6.69
C ASP A 61 -35.67 -29.94 6.35
N GLY A 62 -36.71 -29.11 6.52
CA GLY A 62 -36.62 -27.66 6.34
C GLY A 62 -35.58 -26.97 7.25
N ASN A 63 -35.15 -27.62 8.34
CA ASN A 63 -34.18 -27.07 9.29
C ASN A 63 -32.80 -27.76 9.26
N ARG A 64 -32.67 -28.94 8.64
CA ARG A 64 -31.47 -29.79 8.76
C ARG A 64 -31.01 -30.31 7.41
N ALA A 65 -29.70 -30.33 7.21
CA ALA A 65 -29.05 -30.95 6.06
C ALA A 65 -28.04 -32.01 6.50
N LEU A 66 -27.87 -33.03 5.67
CA LEU A 66 -26.78 -33.97 5.74
C LEU A 66 -25.56 -33.36 5.06
N VAL A 67 -24.47 -33.27 5.81
CA VAL A 67 -23.26 -32.56 5.43
C VAL A 67 -22.05 -33.50 5.46
N ASP A 68 -21.17 -33.35 4.48
CA ASP A 68 -19.92 -34.12 4.36
C ASP A 68 -18.79 -33.24 3.78
N GLY A 69 -17.53 -33.59 4.01
CA GLY A 69 -16.40 -32.80 3.52
C GLY A 69 -15.04 -33.26 4.05
N PRO A 70 -13.93 -32.74 3.50
CA PRO A 70 -12.59 -33.09 3.96
C PRO A 70 -12.40 -32.69 5.43
N GLY A 71 -11.99 -33.64 6.28
CA GLY A 71 -11.76 -33.41 7.71
C GLY A 71 -13.03 -33.36 8.58
N LEU A 72 -14.19 -33.74 8.01
CA LEU A 72 -15.46 -33.90 8.71
C LEU A 72 -15.99 -35.32 8.47
N LYS A 73 -16.54 -35.94 9.52
CA LYS A 73 -17.37 -37.13 9.33
C LYS A 73 -18.77 -36.69 8.90
N ARG A 74 -19.40 -37.51 8.06
CA ARG A 74 -20.78 -37.29 7.59
C ARG A 74 -21.72 -37.14 8.79
N GLN A 75 -22.39 -36.01 8.88
CA GLN A 75 -23.25 -35.66 10.02
C GLN A 75 -24.41 -34.77 9.61
N MET A 76 -25.45 -34.72 10.44
CA MET A 76 -26.58 -33.80 10.27
C MET A 76 -26.27 -32.45 10.92
N ILE A 77 -26.46 -31.35 10.20
CA ILE A 77 -26.25 -29.99 10.68
C ILE A 77 -27.50 -29.15 10.42
N ASN A 78 -27.85 -28.30 11.38
CA ASN A 78 -28.94 -27.34 11.23
C ASN A 78 -28.51 -26.15 10.34
N PHE A 79 -29.37 -25.67 9.45
CA PHE A 79 -29.09 -24.51 8.59
C PHE A 79 -28.64 -23.27 9.37
N LYS A 80 -29.13 -23.07 10.60
CA LYS A 80 -28.73 -21.95 11.47
C LYS A 80 -27.25 -21.95 11.87
N ASN A 81 -26.59 -23.11 11.87
CA ASN A 81 -25.21 -23.27 12.31
C ASN A 81 -24.20 -23.11 11.17
N MET A 82 -24.66 -23.03 9.92
CA MET A 82 -23.82 -22.96 8.73
C MET A 82 -24.11 -21.71 7.89
N LEU A 83 -23.09 -21.24 7.19
CA LEU A 83 -23.17 -20.12 6.25
C LEU A 83 -23.02 -20.68 4.84
N LEU A 84 -23.95 -20.33 3.96
CA LEU A 84 -23.89 -20.72 2.57
C LEU A 84 -22.84 -19.89 1.83
N THR A 85 -22.03 -20.54 1.02
CA THR A 85 -21.10 -19.87 0.12
C THR A 85 -21.63 -19.88 -1.31
N LYS A 86 -21.02 -19.08 -2.18
CA LYS A 86 -21.37 -19.04 -3.61
C LYS A 86 -20.87 -20.26 -4.37
N MET A 87 -19.90 -21.00 -3.84
CA MET A 87 -19.26 -22.14 -4.50
C MET A 87 -20.16 -23.38 -4.49
N THR A 88 -20.15 -24.14 -5.57
CA THR A 88 -20.98 -25.32 -5.77
C THR A 88 -20.18 -26.43 -6.42
N LEU A 89 -20.32 -27.64 -5.90
CA LEU A 89 -19.83 -28.87 -6.51
C LEU A 89 -20.94 -29.54 -7.32
N LYS A 90 -20.55 -30.20 -8.40
CA LYS A 90 -21.45 -31.08 -9.15
C LYS A 90 -21.39 -32.46 -8.51
N ILE A 91 -22.34 -32.74 -7.61
CA ILE A 91 -22.52 -34.05 -6.98
C ILE A 91 -23.96 -34.50 -7.16
N THR A 92 -24.17 -35.80 -7.06
CA THR A 92 -25.50 -36.42 -6.99
C THR A 92 -25.96 -36.54 -5.53
N HIS A 93 -27.24 -36.84 -5.36
CA HIS A 93 -27.86 -37.05 -4.06
C HIS A 93 -27.27 -38.29 -3.37
N TYR A 94 -26.92 -38.18 -2.07
CA TYR A 94 -26.30 -39.25 -1.27
C TYR A 94 -24.95 -39.81 -1.77
N ASP A 95 -24.19 -39.06 -2.57
CA ASP A 95 -22.85 -39.49 -3.01
C ASP A 95 -21.95 -39.96 -1.86
N LYS A 96 -21.10 -40.96 -2.12
CA LYS A 96 -20.13 -41.47 -1.13
C LYS A 96 -19.04 -40.45 -0.85
N THR A 97 -18.50 -40.42 0.37
CA THR A 97 -17.46 -39.47 0.78
C THR A 97 -16.25 -39.44 -0.16
N LYS A 98 -15.84 -40.60 -0.70
CA LYS A 98 -14.74 -40.70 -1.68
C LYS A 98 -15.02 -39.89 -2.96
N ALA A 99 -16.25 -39.96 -3.49
CA ALA A 99 -16.65 -39.21 -4.68
C ALA A 99 -16.68 -37.70 -4.39
N ILE A 100 -17.13 -37.31 -3.19
CA ILE A 100 -17.18 -35.90 -2.77
C ILE A 100 -15.77 -35.32 -2.67
N ILE A 101 -14.81 -36.05 -2.10
CA ILE A 101 -13.41 -35.61 -2.00
C ILE A 101 -12.80 -35.47 -3.40
N ALA A 102 -13.01 -36.43 -4.30
CA ALA A 102 -12.54 -36.33 -5.68
C ALA A 102 -13.16 -35.13 -6.43
N ALA A 103 -14.45 -34.86 -6.23
CA ALA A 103 -15.13 -33.69 -6.79
C ALA A 103 -14.61 -32.37 -6.18
N TRP A 104 -14.27 -32.38 -4.89
CA TRP A 104 -13.71 -31.24 -4.17
C TRP A 104 -12.35 -30.82 -4.73
N GLU A 105 -11.47 -31.79 -4.94
CA GLU A 105 -10.16 -31.60 -5.53
C GLU A 105 -10.27 -31.15 -6.99
N LYS A 106 -11.12 -31.80 -7.79
CA LYS A 106 -11.37 -31.40 -9.19
C LYS A 106 -11.85 -29.96 -9.33
N ALA A 107 -12.61 -29.45 -8.36
CA ALA A 107 -13.11 -28.08 -8.36
C ALA A 107 -12.16 -27.06 -7.71
N ASN A 108 -11.00 -27.48 -7.17
CA ASN A 108 -10.01 -26.64 -6.50
C ASN A 108 -10.64 -25.68 -5.47
N ILE A 109 -11.57 -26.18 -4.65
CA ILE A 109 -12.35 -25.36 -3.72
C ILE A 109 -11.47 -24.64 -2.69
N ASN A 110 -10.33 -25.22 -2.29
CA ASN A 110 -9.43 -24.61 -1.31
C ASN A 110 -8.83 -23.29 -1.83
N GLU A 111 -8.47 -23.22 -3.12
CA GLU A 111 -7.96 -22.00 -3.74
C GLU A 111 -9.08 -20.96 -3.93
N LEU A 112 -10.25 -21.40 -4.38
CA LEU A 112 -11.42 -20.54 -4.52
C LEU A 112 -11.82 -19.94 -3.17
N TRP A 113 -11.85 -20.75 -2.13
CA TRP A 113 -12.12 -20.33 -0.76
C TRP A 113 -11.12 -19.28 -0.30
N SER A 114 -9.82 -19.52 -0.52
CA SER A 114 -8.73 -18.59 -0.17
C SER A 114 -8.93 -17.18 -0.71
N LYS A 115 -9.52 -17.06 -1.91
CA LYS A 115 -9.80 -15.78 -2.58
C LYS A 115 -11.06 -15.08 -2.05
N THR A 116 -11.93 -15.78 -1.33
CA THR A 116 -13.18 -15.18 -0.83
C THR A 116 -12.93 -14.14 0.26
N LYS A 117 -13.76 -13.09 0.29
CA LYS A 117 -13.71 -12.05 1.34
C LYS A 117 -13.88 -12.64 2.74
N LEU A 118 -14.72 -13.68 2.89
CA LEU A 118 -14.95 -14.33 4.18
C LEU A 118 -13.69 -15.03 4.68
N ALA A 119 -13.01 -15.81 3.83
CA ALA A 119 -11.75 -16.45 4.18
C ALA A 119 -10.65 -15.41 4.48
N GLN A 120 -10.48 -14.39 3.63
CA GLN A 120 -9.52 -13.32 3.86
C GLN A 120 -9.79 -12.57 5.17
N SER A 121 -11.05 -12.32 5.51
CA SER A 121 -11.41 -11.69 6.79
C SER A 121 -11.06 -12.59 7.99
N ARG A 122 -11.28 -13.90 7.88
CA ARG A 122 -10.93 -14.86 8.93
C ARG A 122 -9.41 -14.96 9.12
N ARG A 123 -8.66 -15.05 8.01
CA ARG A 123 -7.20 -15.02 8.02
C ARG A 123 -6.65 -13.75 8.66
N ARG A 124 -7.18 -12.58 8.28
CA ARG A 124 -6.80 -11.30 8.91
C ARG A 124 -7.07 -11.28 10.41
N ARG A 125 -8.18 -11.89 10.87
CA ARG A 125 -8.49 -11.99 12.30
C ARG A 125 -7.54 -12.94 13.03
N ALA A 126 -7.25 -14.10 12.46
CA ALA A 126 -6.31 -15.07 13.02
C ALA A 126 -4.89 -14.48 13.12
N LEU A 127 -4.42 -13.81 12.06
CA LEU A 127 -3.12 -13.13 12.05
C LEU A 127 -3.06 -12.02 13.11
N ARG A 128 -4.13 -11.23 13.26
CA ARG A 128 -4.22 -10.20 14.30
C ARG A 128 -4.22 -10.77 15.72
N ALA A 129 -4.81 -11.94 15.92
CA ALA A 129 -4.79 -12.61 17.22
C ALA A 129 -3.39 -13.16 17.57
N LYS A 130 -2.62 -13.61 16.57
CA LYS A 130 -1.24 -14.09 16.73
C LYS A 130 -0.19 -12.96 16.79
N MET A 131 -0.58 -11.72 16.53
CA MET A 131 0.34 -10.60 16.32
C MET A 131 1.09 -10.22 17.60
N SER A 132 2.42 -10.21 17.53
CA SER A 132 3.29 -9.74 18.62
C SER A 132 3.17 -8.22 18.80
N ASP A 133 3.62 -7.71 19.94
CA ASP A 133 3.56 -6.28 20.21
C ASP A 133 4.34 -5.45 19.19
N PHE A 134 5.49 -5.97 18.77
CA PHE A 134 6.29 -5.35 17.73
C PHE A 134 5.57 -5.30 16.38
N ASP A 135 4.87 -6.37 15.99
CA ASP A 135 4.09 -6.38 14.75
C ASP A 135 2.92 -5.37 14.80
N ARG A 136 2.36 -5.13 16.00
CA ARG A 136 1.37 -4.06 16.21
C ARG A 136 1.98 -2.67 16.01
N PHE A 137 3.18 -2.43 16.50
CA PHE A 137 3.91 -1.18 16.27
C PHE A 137 4.18 -0.94 14.78
N LYS A 138 4.64 -1.96 14.04
CA LYS A 138 4.82 -1.88 12.58
C LYS A 138 3.52 -1.53 11.87
N LEU A 139 2.43 -2.22 12.22
CA LEU A 139 1.11 -1.97 11.64
C LEU A 139 0.62 -0.54 11.95
N MET A 140 0.91 -0.02 13.15
CA MET A 140 0.61 1.37 13.51
C MET A 140 1.38 2.37 12.64
N LYS A 141 2.70 2.18 12.45
CA LYS A 141 3.53 3.06 11.59
C LYS A 141 3.10 3.00 10.12
N ALA A 142 2.83 1.81 9.60
CA ALA A 142 2.30 1.64 8.24
C ALA A 142 0.95 2.36 8.06
N LYS A 143 0.04 2.26 9.05
CA LYS A 143 -1.22 3.01 9.04
C LYS A 143 -0.99 4.52 9.08
N GLN A 144 -0.07 5.00 9.91
CA GLN A 144 0.24 6.43 10.03
C GLN A 144 0.71 7.00 8.68
N ALA A 145 1.61 6.31 7.97
CA ALA A 145 2.07 6.71 6.65
C ALA A 145 0.93 6.79 5.62
N VAL A 146 0.05 5.79 5.59
CA VAL A 146 -1.13 5.77 4.70
C VAL A 146 -2.12 6.88 5.06
N ILE A 147 -2.33 7.16 6.34
CA ILE A 147 -3.24 8.21 6.79
C ILE A 147 -2.71 9.58 6.37
N VAL A 148 -1.42 9.86 6.59
CA VAL A 148 -0.78 11.11 6.18
C VAL A 148 -0.90 11.31 4.67
N SER A 149 -0.63 10.28 3.85
CA SER A 149 -0.77 10.38 2.39
C SER A 149 -2.23 10.58 1.94
N LEU A 150 -3.20 9.95 2.60
CA LEU A 150 -4.62 10.16 2.34
C LEU A 150 -5.06 11.59 2.69
N TYR A 151 -4.59 12.15 3.82
CA TYR A 151 -4.89 13.54 4.18
C TYR A 151 -4.29 14.53 3.20
N LEU A 152 -3.04 14.31 2.77
CA LEU A 152 -2.39 15.14 1.75
C LEU A 152 -3.14 15.06 0.42
N LEU A 153 -3.55 13.86 0.00
CA LEU A 153 -4.34 13.65 -1.21
C LEU A 153 -5.71 14.32 -1.11
N PHE A 154 -6.37 14.22 0.04
CA PHE A 154 -7.65 14.88 0.29
C PHE A 154 -7.51 16.41 0.25
N TYR A 155 -6.52 16.98 0.94
CA TYR A 155 -6.23 18.40 0.88
C TYR A 155 -5.95 18.85 -0.55
N PHE A 156 -5.13 18.11 -1.29
CA PHE A 156 -4.85 18.39 -2.69
C PHE A 156 -6.11 18.35 -3.57
N ILE A 157 -7.00 17.36 -3.40
CA ILE A 157 -8.25 17.27 -4.15
C ILE A 157 -9.20 18.43 -3.82
N VAL A 158 -9.33 18.78 -2.54
CA VAL A 158 -10.18 19.89 -2.08
C VAL A 158 -9.65 21.22 -2.62
N GLU A 159 -8.34 21.43 -2.56
CA GLU A 159 -7.68 22.65 -3.01
C GLU A 159 -7.68 22.76 -4.55
N PHE A 160 -7.45 21.65 -5.26
CA PHE A 160 -7.61 21.58 -6.72
C PHE A 160 -9.07 21.86 -7.15
N SER A 161 -10.05 21.41 -6.37
CA SER A 161 -11.47 21.72 -6.61
C SER A 161 -11.82 23.19 -6.34
N ARG A 162 -11.08 23.87 -5.45
CA ARG A 162 -11.17 25.34 -5.27
C ARG A 162 -10.50 26.07 -6.44
N PHE A 163 -9.33 25.62 -6.89
CA PHE A 163 -8.63 26.13 -8.06
C PHE A 163 -9.49 26.06 -9.35
N GLN A 164 -10.17 24.94 -9.60
CA GLN A 164 -11.10 24.77 -10.72
C GLN A 164 -12.35 25.68 -10.65
N ARG A 165 -12.75 26.12 -9.45
CA ARG A 165 -13.82 27.10 -9.26
C ARG A 165 -13.34 28.54 -9.49
N ASN A 166 -12.04 28.77 -9.41
CA ASN A 166 -11.44 30.07 -9.64
C ASN A 166 -11.38 30.36 -11.16
N ARG A 167 -12.41 31.05 -11.67
CA ARG A 167 -12.63 31.30 -13.12
C ARG A 167 -11.41 31.93 -13.82
N ILE A 168 -10.66 32.76 -13.11
CA ILE A 168 -9.47 33.45 -13.60
C ILE A 168 -8.35 32.45 -13.87
N LEU A 169 -7.98 31.65 -12.86
CA LEU A 169 -6.94 30.63 -12.97
C LEU A 169 -7.31 29.49 -13.94
N LYS A 170 -8.59 29.15 -14.08
CA LYS A 170 -9.05 28.16 -15.06
C LYS A 170 -8.86 28.64 -16.50
N ARG A 171 -9.09 29.93 -16.77
CA ARG A 171 -8.83 30.55 -18.09
C ARG A 171 -7.34 30.61 -18.39
N GLU A 172 -6.53 30.98 -17.41
CA GLU A 172 -5.06 30.99 -17.49
C GLU A 172 -4.50 29.60 -17.79
N PHE A 173 -4.95 28.56 -17.05
CA PHE A 173 -4.49 27.19 -17.24
C PHE A 173 -4.83 26.64 -18.62
N GLU A 174 -6.04 26.90 -19.14
CA GLU A 174 -6.39 26.48 -20.50
C GLU A 174 -5.61 27.25 -21.57
N ARG A 175 -5.30 28.54 -21.36
CA ARG A 175 -4.41 29.30 -22.24
C ARG A 175 -3.01 28.68 -22.30
N VAL A 176 -2.44 28.32 -21.14
CA VAL A 176 -1.12 27.65 -21.06
C VAL A 176 -1.15 26.29 -21.75
N LYS A 177 -2.21 25.50 -21.56
CA LYS A 177 -2.38 24.19 -22.21
C LYS A 177 -2.41 24.30 -23.74
N ILE A 178 -3.07 25.34 -24.26
CA ILE A 178 -3.11 25.65 -25.69
C ILE A 178 -1.72 26.07 -26.20
N LEU A 179 -0.99 26.92 -25.45
CA LEU A 179 0.35 27.37 -25.81
C LEU A 179 1.35 26.21 -25.85
N HIS A 180 1.34 25.31 -24.86
CA HIS A 180 2.20 24.13 -24.84
C HIS A 180 1.93 23.21 -26.03
N LYS A 181 0.66 22.97 -26.35
CA LYS A 181 0.24 22.16 -27.50
C LYS A 181 0.61 22.80 -28.84
N ARG A 182 0.69 24.14 -28.90
CA ARG A 182 1.18 24.89 -30.06
C ARG A 182 2.70 24.84 -30.16
N ALA A 183 3.42 24.93 -29.04
CA ALA A 183 4.87 24.77 -28.99
C ALA A 183 5.29 23.34 -29.42
N GLU A 184 4.63 22.30 -28.90
CA GLU A 184 4.83 20.91 -29.31
C GLU A 184 4.58 20.68 -30.81
N LYS A 185 3.55 21.32 -31.36
CA LYS A 185 3.27 21.24 -32.80
C LYS A 185 4.30 22.00 -33.63
N LYS A 186 4.73 23.18 -33.19
CA LYS A 186 5.82 23.94 -33.84
C LYS A 186 7.12 23.14 -33.82
N ALA A 187 7.50 22.56 -32.69
CA ALA A 187 8.66 21.69 -32.55
C ALA A 187 8.60 20.43 -33.45
N LYS A 188 7.39 19.93 -33.75
CA LYS A 188 7.18 18.81 -34.70
C LYS A 188 7.16 19.26 -36.17
N GLN A 189 6.77 20.50 -36.45
CA GLN A 189 6.65 21.06 -37.80
C GLN A 189 8.01 21.55 -38.33
N SER A 190 8.86 22.13 -37.47
CA SER A 190 10.25 22.41 -37.77
C SER A 190 11.07 21.13 -37.58
N ARG A 191 11.30 20.34 -38.65
CA ARG A 191 12.40 19.37 -38.68
C ARG A 191 13.75 20.12 -38.67
N ILE A 192 14.05 20.81 -37.58
CA ILE A 192 15.29 21.54 -37.32
C ILE A 192 15.92 20.88 -36.08
N ASN A 193 17.20 20.53 -36.16
CA ASN A 193 17.93 19.85 -35.09
C ASN A 193 17.83 20.64 -33.77
N CYS A 194 17.49 19.91 -32.70
CA CYS A 194 17.05 20.36 -31.38
C CYS A 194 17.99 21.27 -30.55
N LEU A 195 19.03 21.89 -31.11
CA LEU A 195 19.91 22.77 -30.32
C LEU A 195 19.65 24.27 -30.49
N GLU A 196 19.13 24.72 -31.63
CA GLU A 196 18.91 26.16 -31.86
C GLU A 196 17.51 26.65 -31.46
N CYS A 197 16.50 25.78 -31.45
CA CYS A 197 15.17 26.12 -30.94
C CYS A 197 15.09 26.16 -29.40
N CYS A 198 16.04 25.52 -28.69
CA CYS A 198 16.12 25.57 -27.23
C CYS A 198 16.62 26.92 -26.70
N LYS A 199 17.33 27.72 -27.51
CA LYS A 199 17.83 29.04 -27.08
C LYS A 199 16.72 30.11 -27.03
N GLU A 200 15.72 30.05 -27.90
CA GLU A 200 14.56 30.97 -27.82
C GLU A 200 13.51 30.56 -26.78
N LEU A 201 13.49 29.29 -26.36
CA LEU A 201 12.60 28.80 -25.29
C LEU A 201 13.12 29.07 -23.87
N LEU A 202 14.38 29.51 -23.73
CA LEU A 202 15.01 29.80 -22.44
C LEU A 202 14.76 31.24 -21.93
N GLU A 203 14.11 32.12 -22.71
CA GLU A 203 13.76 33.48 -22.28
C GLU A 203 12.26 33.73 -22.04
N PHE A 204 11.41 32.70 -22.01
CA PHE A 204 10.02 32.87 -21.56
C PHE A 204 9.88 32.56 -20.07
N ASP A 205 10.26 33.57 -19.27
CA ASP A 205 10.06 33.71 -17.82
C ASP A 205 8.58 33.68 -17.41
N PHE A 206 7.92 32.53 -17.53
CA PHE A 206 6.55 32.34 -17.02
C PHE A 206 6.44 31.22 -15.98
N THR A 207 7.55 30.55 -15.66
CA THR A 207 7.63 29.56 -14.59
C THR A 207 8.32 30.09 -13.34
N ARG A 208 8.99 31.25 -13.35
CA ARG A 208 9.52 31.86 -12.13
C ARG A 208 8.44 32.55 -11.31
N GLU A 209 7.50 33.27 -11.92
CA GLU A 209 6.56 34.10 -11.14
C GLU A 209 5.41 33.32 -10.48
N ILE A 210 4.91 32.26 -11.14
CA ILE A 210 3.94 31.33 -10.55
C ILE A 210 4.63 30.44 -9.51
N LEU A 211 5.87 30.03 -9.74
CA LEU A 211 6.60 29.17 -8.82
C LEU A 211 7.15 29.98 -7.63
N VAL A 212 7.43 31.28 -7.78
CA VAL A 212 7.71 32.22 -6.66
C VAL A 212 6.44 32.53 -5.87
N ARG A 213 5.26 32.67 -6.51
CA ARG A 213 3.98 32.84 -5.78
C ARG A 213 3.52 31.56 -5.08
N VAL A 214 3.70 30.39 -5.70
CA VAL A 214 3.44 29.09 -5.08
C VAL A 214 4.49 28.77 -4.01
N LYS A 215 5.76 29.15 -4.20
CA LYS A 215 6.82 29.06 -3.17
C LYS A 215 6.60 30.02 -2.00
N LYS A 216 6.02 31.20 -2.21
CA LYS A 216 5.72 32.14 -1.12
C LYS A 216 4.64 31.62 -0.16
N GLU A 217 3.74 30.77 -0.64
CA GLU A 217 2.72 30.12 0.22
C GLU A 217 3.11 28.70 0.68
N PHE A 218 4.15 28.09 0.12
CA PHE A 218 4.77 26.87 0.61
C PHE A 218 6.12 27.15 1.26
N PHE A 219 6.07 27.57 2.52
CA PHE A 219 7.24 27.78 3.36
C PHE A 219 8.05 26.47 3.51
N CYS A 220 9.35 26.59 3.24
CA CYS A 220 10.46 25.68 3.56
C CYS A 220 10.70 24.41 2.72
N ILE A 221 11.08 24.58 1.45
CA ILE A 221 12.22 23.81 0.87
C ILE A 221 13.08 24.78 0.05
N GLU A 222 13.72 25.72 0.72
CA GLU A 222 14.76 26.57 0.12
C GLU A 222 15.94 26.61 1.08
N ARG A 223 16.57 25.43 1.23
CA ARG A 223 17.86 25.27 1.89
C ARG A 223 18.69 24.19 1.17
N LEU A 224 18.76 24.28 -0.15
CA LEU A 224 19.64 23.45 -0.97
C LEU A 224 20.32 24.34 -2.02
N SER A 225 21.33 25.06 -1.56
CA SER A 225 22.45 25.49 -2.40
C SER A 225 23.57 26.03 -1.50
N LYS A 226 24.19 25.14 -0.74
CA LYS A 226 25.63 25.23 -0.48
C LYS A 226 26.26 24.03 -1.17
N PRO A 227 27.37 24.18 -1.91
CA PRO A 227 28.10 23.04 -2.43
C PRO A 227 28.63 22.28 -1.21
N VAL A 228 28.01 21.14 -0.88
CA VAL A 228 28.59 20.18 0.04
C VAL A 228 29.59 19.39 -0.79
N GLU A 229 30.83 19.33 -0.32
CA GLU A 229 31.85 18.47 -0.92
C GLU A 229 31.32 17.04 -0.92
N MET A 230 31.03 16.49 -2.11
CA MET A 230 30.42 15.16 -2.20
C MET A 230 31.40 14.12 -1.64
N LEU A 231 30.96 13.34 -0.65
CA LEU A 231 31.75 12.22 -0.15
C LEU A 231 32.19 11.30 -1.29
N THR A 232 33.47 10.94 -1.33
CA THR A 232 33.93 9.94 -2.28
C THR A 232 33.44 8.54 -1.88
N LYS A 233 33.39 7.61 -2.84
CA LYS A 233 33.00 6.21 -2.62
C LYS A 233 33.82 5.52 -1.53
N ALA A 234 35.12 5.82 -1.45
CA ALA A 234 36.01 5.26 -0.44
C ALA A 234 35.70 5.81 0.96
N GLU A 235 35.43 7.12 1.06
CA GLU A 235 35.03 7.77 2.31
C GLU A 235 33.64 7.32 2.78
N GLY A 236 32.70 7.08 1.87
CA GLY A 236 31.39 6.49 2.18
C GLY A 236 31.48 5.10 2.80
N ARG A 237 32.40 4.26 2.33
CA ARG A 237 32.66 2.94 2.95
C ARG A 237 33.35 3.08 4.31
N ALA A 238 34.36 3.95 4.40
CA ALA A 238 35.10 4.19 5.64
C ALA A 238 34.20 4.76 6.75
N SER A 239 33.32 5.70 6.41
CA SER A 239 32.36 6.30 7.35
C SER A 239 31.35 5.29 7.89
N LEU A 240 30.78 4.44 7.04
CA LEU A 240 29.90 3.36 7.51
C LEU A 240 30.62 2.34 8.41
N LEU A 241 31.85 1.97 8.09
CA LEU A 241 32.66 1.10 8.95
C LEU A 241 32.99 1.77 10.29
N HIS A 242 33.27 3.07 10.28
CA HIS A 242 33.51 3.85 11.50
C HIS A 242 32.24 3.89 12.38
N ILE A 243 31.08 4.14 11.78
CA ILE A 243 29.78 4.10 12.47
C ILE A 243 29.51 2.72 13.06
N LEU A 244 29.72 1.63 12.30
CA LEU A 244 29.57 0.27 12.83
C LEU A 244 30.47 0.03 14.05
N LYS A 245 31.71 0.49 14.02
CA LYS A 245 32.63 0.39 15.16
C LYS A 245 32.11 1.17 16.38
N LYS A 246 31.63 2.39 16.18
CA LYS A 246 31.06 3.24 17.24
C LYS A 246 29.76 2.66 17.82
N LEU A 247 28.90 2.08 16.99
CA LEU A 247 27.67 1.42 17.43
C LEU A 247 27.96 0.14 18.24
N ARG A 248 28.95 -0.67 17.83
CA ARG A 248 29.41 -1.82 18.64
C ARG A 248 29.99 -1.37 19.99
N GLN A 249 30.72 -0.26 20.03
CA GLN A 249 31.20 0.33 21.30
C GLN A 249 30.04 0.81 22.18
N LEU A 250 29.02 1.44 21.59
CA LEU A 250 27.82 1.87 22.29
C LEU A 250 27.06 0.68 22.90
N GLN A 251 26.91 -0.42 22.16
CA GLN A 251 26.25 -1.64 22.65
C GLN A 251 26.92 -2.21 23.91
N ASN A 252 28.25 -2.08 24.03
CA ASN A 252 29.01 -2.51 25.20
C ASN A 252 28.99 -1.49 26.35
N SER A 253 28.42 -0.30 26.16
CA SER A 253 28.35 0.72 27.20
C SER A 253 27.29 0.42 28.25
N ALA A 254 27.55 0.78 29.51
CA ALA A 254 26.63 0.56 30.63
C ALA A 254 25.25 1.22 30.40
N ALA A 255 25.23 2.43 29.81
CA ALA A 255 23.99 3.15 29.52
C ALA A 255 23.10 2.43 28.50
N TYR A 256 23.70 1.76 27.51
CA TYR A 256 22.95 0.98 26.53
C TYR A 256 22.40 -0.32 27.14
N GLN A 257 23.20 -1.02 27.94
CA GLN A 257 22.77 -2.25 28.63
C GLN A 257 21.65 -1.98 29.65
N GLU A 258 21.73 -0.87 30.38
CA GLU A 258 20.66 -0.43 31.28
C GLU A 258 19.36 -0.13 30.49
N ALA A 259 19.46 0.60 29.38
CA ALA A 259 18.32 0.86 28.51
C ALA A 259 17.71 -0.43 27.94
N GLU A 260 18.51 -1.42 27.53
CA GLU A 260 18.01 -2.72 27.07
C GLU A 260 17.26 -3.47 28.18
N SER A 261 17.79 -3.45 29.41
CA SER A 261 17.13 -4.07 30.58
C SER A 261 15.76 -3.46 30.88
N GLN A 262 15.61 -2.14 30.70
CA GLN A 262 14.36 -1.41 30.93
C GLN A 262 13.34 -1.59 29.79
N CYS A 263 13.81 -1.84 28.56
CA CYS A 263 12.94 -2.02 27.40
C CYS A 263 12.29 -3.39 27.36
N GLY A 264 13.03 -4.46 27.68
CA GLY A 264 12.56 -5.84 27.50
C GLY A 264 12.04 -6.07 26.06
N ASN A 265 10.80 -6.53 25.92
CA ASN A 265 10.14 -6.75 24.63
C ASN A 265 9.29 -5.56 24.13
N ASP A 266 9.26 -4.43 24.84
CA ASP A 266 8.48 -3.25 24.47
C ASP A 266 9.26 -2.38 23.48
N MET A 267 8.82 -2.40 22.22
CA MET A 267 9.47 -1.66 21.14
C MET A 267 9.29 -0.15 21.25
N LEU A 268 8.24 0.35 21.89
CA LEU A 268 8.06 1.80 22.08
C LEU A 268 9.10 2.32 23.07
N LYS A 269 9.32 1.60 24.17
CA LYS A 269 10.40 1.90 25.11
C LYS A 269 11.77 1.84 24.46
N ARG A 270 12.00 0.86 23.57
CA ARG A 270 13.24 0.77 22.79
C ARG A 270 13.48 2.02 21.95
N VAL A 271 12.45 2.52 21.27
CA VAL A 271 12.52 3.76 20.49
C VAL A 271 12.72 4.99 21.37
N GLN A 272 12.20 5.01 22.60
CA GLN A 272 12.34 6.15 23.50
C GLN A 272 13.70 6.20 24.21
N LEU A 273 14.24 5.05 24.60
CA LEU A 273 15.43 4.97 25.44
C LEU A 273 16.70 4.72 24.63
N ILE A 274 16.66 3.82 23.64
CA ILE A 274 17.86 3.39 22.90
C ILE A 274 18.15 4.32 21.71
N TYR A 275 17.13 4.77 20.98
CA TYR A 275 17.34 5.53 19.73
C TYR A 275 18.02 6.88 19.97
N PRO A 276 17.73 7.64 21.03
CA PRO A 276 18.48 8.86 21.31
C PRO A 276 19.97 8.62 21.54
N LEU A 277 20.35 7.48 22.13
CA LEU A 277 21.75 7.10 22.36
C LEU A 277 22.44 6.75 21.04
N VAL A 278 21.78 5.96 20.19
CA VAL A 278 22.25 5.58 18.85
C VAL A 278 22.45 6.82 17.98
N ILE A 279 21.43 7.69 17.88
CA ILE A 279 21.49 8.90 17.05
C ILE A 279 22.61 9.83 17.53
N ARG A 280 22.81 9.96 18.85
CA ARG A 280 23.92 10.76 19.39
C ARG A 280 25.28 10.18 18.99
N ALA A 281 25.43 8.86 19.03
CA ALA A 281 26.65 8.19 18.60
C ALA A 281 26.90 8.35 17.09
N GLU A 282 25.86 8.29 16.26
CA GLU A 282 25.95 8.54 14.82
C GLU A 282 26.33 9.99 14.53
N MET A 283 25.68 10.96 15.17
CA MET A 283 26.01 12.39 15.02
C MET A 283 27.48 12.66 15.35
N ASN A 284 28.02 12.05 16.40
CA ASN A 284 29.43 12.17 16.78
C ASN A 284 30.39 11.43 15.86
N ALA A 285 29.94 10.42 15.11
CA ALA A 285 30.77 9.70 14.15
C ALA A 285 30.85 10.43 12.81
N VAL A 286 29.76 11.12 12.46
CA VAL A 286 29.58 11.85 11.20
C VAL A 286 30.33 13.19 11.20
N THR A 287 30.63 13.76 12.37
CA THR A 287 31.48 14.96 12.49
C THR A 287 32.89 14.79 11.94
N ASP A 288 33.44 13.58 12.00
CA ASP A 288 34.80 13.28 11.52
C ASP A 288 34.90 13.35 9.98
N TYR A 289 33.75 13.37 9.30
CA TYR A 289 33.63 13.43 7.83
C TYR A 289 33.13 14.79 7.32
N GLY A 290 33.21 15.85 8.14
CA GLY A 290 32.92 17.23 7.72
C GLY A 290 31.45 17.67 7.88
N PHE A 291 30.59 16.82 8.45
CA PHE A 291 29.19 17.17 8.71
C PHE A 291 28.99 17.79 10.09
N ALA A 292 27.97 18.62 10.24
CA ALA A 292 27.65 19.21 11.54
C ALA A 292 27.11 18.16 12.53
N ALA A 293 27.45 18.28 13.82
CA ALA A 293 26.91 17.50 14.95
C ALA A 293 25.44 17.84 15.26
N SER A 294 24.59 17.85 14.24
CA SER A 294 23.17 18.21 14.30
C SER A 294 22.33 17.19 13.54
N TYR A 295 21.04 17.11 13.83
CA TYR A 295 20.10 16.28 13.06
C TYR A 295 20.09 16.64 11.57
N ALA A 296 20.34 17.91 11.23
CA ALA A 296 20.46 18.36 9.85
C ALA A 296 21.71 17.78 9.18
N GLY A 297 22.87 17.83 9.86
CA GLY A 297 24.12 17.26 9.34
C GLY A 297 24.05 15.73 9.19
N LEU A 298 23.42 15.03 10.13
CA LEU A 298 23.16 13.59 10.00
C LEU A 298 22.23 13.28 8.81
N SER A 299 21.21 14.12 8.59
CA SER A 299 20.30 13.95 7.44
C SER A 299 20.99 14.21 6.10
N GLU A 300 21.91 15.17 6.04
CA GLU A 300 22.74 15.46 4.86
C GLU A 300 23.66 14.26 4.56
N TYR A 301 24.37 13.74 5.57
CA TYR A 301 25.17 12.52 5.45
C TYR A 301 24.36 11.32 4.95
N MET A 302 23.18 11.09 5.53
CA MET A 302 22.30 9.98 5.12
C MET A 302 21.82 10.11 3.67
N HIS A 303 21.61 11.34 3.19
CA HIS A 303 21.25 11.58 1.79
C HIS A 303 22.43 11.22 0.86
N GLU A 304 23.64 11.62 1.21
CA GLU A 304 24.86 11.30 0.44
C GLU A 304 25.14 9.80 0.39
N ILE A 305 25.05 9.10 1.52
CA ILE A 305 25.21 7.64 1.58
C ILE A 305 24.14 6.94 0.73
N TYR A 306 22.91 7.45 0.70
CA TYR A 306 21.86 6.88 -0.15
C TYR A 306 22.17 7.04 -1.65
N VAL A 307 22.70 8.20 -2.06
CA VAL A 307 23.19 8.41 -3.43
C VAL A 307 24.31 7.42 -3.76
N LEU A 308 25.30 7.28 -2.87
CA LEU A 308 26.41 6.34 -3.04
C LEU A 308 25.97 4.86 -3.05
N SER A 309 24.91 4.51 -2.33
CA SER A 309 24.38 3.14 -2.29
C SER A 309 23.82 2.67 -3.64
N GLY A 310 23.34 3.61 -4.47
CA GLY A 310 22.88 3.31 -5.83
C GLY A 310 24.03 3.01 -6.79
N GLU A 311 25.25 3.47 -6.47
CA GLU A 311 26.43 3.30 -7.32
C GLU A 311 27.32 2.13 -6.88
N ASP A 312 27.40 1.86 -5.57
CA ASP A 312 28.30 0.88 -4.97
C ASP A 312 27.56 -0.14 -4.08
N LYS A 313 27.58 -1.41 -4.50
CA LYS A 313 26.95 -2.53 -3.75
C LYS A 313 27.49 -2.72 -2.32
N GLU A 314 28.75 -2.37 -2.09
CA GLU A 314 29.38 -2.52 -0.78
C GLU A 314 28.86 -1.49 0.23
N VAL A 315 28.55 -0.28 -0.23
CA VAL A 315 27.92 0.77 0.58
C VAL A 315 26.50 0.33 0.97
N GLU A 316 25.75 -0.26 0.04
CA GLU A 316 24.42 -0.82 0.32
C GLU A 316 24.47 -1.94 1.38
N ARG A 317 25.45 -2.85 1.28
CA ARG A 317 25.67 -3.92 2.26
C ARG A 317 25.94 -3.36 3.66
N LEU A 318 26.87 -2.41 3.78
CA LEU A 318 27.23 -1.78 5.05
C LEU A 318 26.08 -0.95 5.63
N MET A 319 25.32 -0.25 4.79
CA MET A 319 24.12 0.48 5.20
C MET A 319 23.05 -0.48 5.75
N SER A 320 22.87 -1.65 5.12
CA SER A 320 21.98 -2.69 5.63
C SER A 320 22.44 -3.24 6.98
N GLU A 321 23.76 -3.47 7.15
CA GLU A 321 24.34 -3.92 8.43
C GLU A 321 24.08 -2.89 9.54
N VAL A 322 24.38 -1.60 9.31
CA VAL A 322 24.07 -0.51 10.25
C VAL A 322 22.58 -0.50 10.60
N ARG A 323 21.71 -0.60 9.58
CA ARG A 323 20.26 -0.60 9.78
C ARG A 323 19.80 -1.79 10.61
N SER A 324 20.36 -2.97 10.39
CA SER A 324 20.03 -4.19 11.15
C SER A 324 20.43 -4.10 12.63
N MET A 325 21.51 -3.37 12.96
CA MET A 325 21.89 -3.14 14.36
C MET A 325 20.91 -2.23 15.08
N ILE A 326 20.34 -1.24 14.38
CA ILE A 326 19.39 -0.27 14.93
C ILE A 326 17.96 -0.84 14.94
N PHE A 327 17.64 -1.61 13.90
CA PHE A 327 16.35 -2.26 13.66
C PHE A 327 16.62 -3.72 13.26
N PRO A 328 16.71 -4.67 14.22
CA PRO A 328 16.94 -6.07 13.88
C PRO A 328 15.90 -6.55 12.88
N GLU A 329 16.37 -7.13 11.77
CA GLU A 329 15.48 -7.70 10.76
C GLU A 329 14.67 -8.83 11.38
N LEU A 330 13.35 -8.80 11.16
CA LEU A 330 12.53 -9.90 11.59
C LEU A 330 12.42 -10.94 10.49
N PRO A 331 12.42 -12.23 10.86
CA PRO A 331 11.88 -13.23 9.96
C PRO A 331 10.45 -12.79 9.62
N LEU A 332 10.23 -12.45 8.36
CA LEU A 332 8.88 -12.40 7.84
C LEU A 332 8.30 -13.80 8.07
N PRO A 333 7.10 -13.96 8.64
CA PRO A 333 6.47 -15.27 8.62
C PRO A 333 6.40 -15.69 7.16
N ASP A 334 7.04 -16.82 6.83
CA ASP A 334 7.06 -17.34 5.47
C ASP A 334 5.64 -17.25 4.91
N ALA A 335 5.49 -16.63 3.73
CA ALA A 335 4.19 -16.58 3.07
C ALA A 335 3.61 -17.98 2.82
N THR A 336 4.45 -19.02 2.92
CA THR A 336 4.16 -20.45 2.81
C THR A 336 3.96 -21.16 4.15
N ALA A 337 4.20 -20.52 5.30
CA ALA A 337 3.82 -21.06 6.61
C ALA A 337 2.29 -21.02 6.74
N ALA A 338 1.65 -21.98 6.08
CA ALA A 338 0.23 -22.23 6.13
C ALA A 338 -0.18 -22.31 7.60
N LEU A 339 -0.89 -21.29 8.06
CA LEU A 339 -1.73 -21.43 9.23
C LEU A 339 -2.67 -22.60 8.96
N PRO A 340 -2.80 -23.58 9.88
CA PRO A 340 -3.69 -24.70 9.69
C PRO A 340 -5.10 -24.18 9.39
N LEU A 341 -5.71 -24.78 8.37
CA LEU A 341 -7.00 -24.42 7.78
C LEU A 341 -8.13 -24.26 8.81
#